data_AF-A0A3M2L3L3-F1
#
_entry.id   AF-A0A3M2L3L3-F1
#
_cell.length_a   1.000
_cell.length_b   1.000
_cell.length_c   1.000
_cell.angle_alpha   90.00
_cell.angle_beta   90.00
_cell.angle_gamma   90.00
#
_symmetry.space_group_name_H-M   'P 1'
#
loop_
_entity.id
_entity.type
_entity.pdbx_description
1 polymer ?
#
loop_
_entity_poly.entity_id
_entity_poly.type
_entity_poly.pdbx_seq_one_letter_code
_entity_poly.pdbx_strand_id
1 'polypeptide(L)'
;MSAFRGLRGWLGVRQRFEFMATATMTVAMMAVAGALLLIPEPVLPALAGPPSADVAPQADLAPADPQIAPLHKLMESYGPVVVRQVCSEDGRVSVVLGHARQRPDIEQLAGEVEPAVTAVTGLWGRGWARAAVLVVASGPAEFAALTHTTGAVSDQVAAASVSDPFPRGGRPTGQRVVFAADAGRRLGPDGLRDTLRHELTHVAARAVTVDGAPQWVLEGFAEYAAHRGEQRSFAQLAPSLLAAARAGQLPAELPSDAAFVPGPGTDAALAYEQGWSVNAFVADRFGEPALVDLYRRLATGPADAAAVDSAVRAALGIGASDLVAHWRDWIRARAQ
;
A
#
# COMPACT_ATOMS: atom_id res chain seq x y z
N MET A 1 -28.98 -27.19 47.54
CA MET A 1 -27.61 -27.41 46.99
C MET A 1 -27.61 -28.50 45.89
N SER A 2 -28.42 -28.39 44.82
CA SER A 2 -28.49 -29.43 43.76
C SER A 2 -28.26 -28.90 42.33
N ALA A 3 -28.52 -27.62 42.05
CA ALA A 3 -28.38 -27.08 40.68
C ALA A 3 -26.93 -26.85 40.22
N PHE A 4 -25.98 -26.61 41.13
CA PHE A 4 -24.59 -26.28 40.77
C PHE A 4 -23.69 -27.48 40.42
N ARG A 5 -24.13 -28.73 40.70
CA ARG A 5 -23.36 -29.94 40.35
C ARG A 5 -23.63 -30.43 38.92
N GLY A 6 -24.83 -30.20 38.37
CA GLY A 6 -25.17 -30.59 37.00
C GLY A 6 -24.45 -29.76 35.92
N LEU A 7 -24.28 -28.46 36.15
CA LEU A 7 -23.68 -27.54 35.18
C LEU A 7 -22.17 -27.77 34.99
N ARG A 8 -21.44 -28.11 36.06
CA ARG A 8 -20.00 -28.43 36.01
C ARG A 8 -19.70 -29.77 35.31
N GLY A 9 -20.60 -30.76 35.44
CA GLY A 9 -20.47 -32.04 34.73
C GLY A 9 -20.68 -31.90 33.21
N TRP A 10 -21.64 -31.08 32.80
CA TRP A 10 -21.95 -30.85 31.39
C TRP A 10 -20.83 -30.08 30.65
N LEU A 11 -20.25 -29.06 31.28
CA LEU A 11 -19.10 -28.32 30.74
C LEU A 11 -17.84 -29.19 30.60
N GLY A 12 -17.59 -30.10 31.56
CA GLY A 12 -16.45 -31.01 31.52
C GLY A 12 -16.55 -32.11 30.46
N VAL A 13 -17.76 -32.59 30.14
CA VAL A 13 -17.98 -33.55 29.05
C VAL A 13 -17.85 -32.87 27.68
N ARG A 14 -18.36 -31.64 27.55
CA ARG A 14 -18.30 -30.87 26.30
C ARG A 14 -16.87 -30.47 25.92
N GLN A 15 -16.05 -30.05 26.88
CA GLN A 15 -14.63 -29.73 26.64
C GLN A 15 -13.78 -30.97 26.33
N ARG A 16 -14.12 -32.14 26.87
CA ARG A 16 -13.44 -33.40 26.55
C ARG A 16 -13.78 -33.89 25.13
N PHE A 17 -15.01 -33.68 24.67
CA PHE A 17 -15.40 -33.99 23.29
C PHE A 17 -14.74 -33.04 22.28
N GLU A 18 -14.67 -31.75 22.58
CA GLU A 18 -13.97 -30.76 21.73
C GLU A 18 -12.46 -31.07 21.65
N PHE A 19 -11.81 -31.38 22.77
CA PHE A 19 -10.39 -31.75 22.78
C PHE A 19 -10.08 -33.05 22.02
N MET A 20 -10.94 -34.09 22.16
CA MET A 20 -10.80 -35.34 21.42
C MET A 20 -11.05 -35.16 19.92
N ALA A 21 -12.00 -34.30 19.53
CA ALA A 21 -12.26 -33.99 18.13
C ALA A 21 -11.09 -33.24 17.47
N THR A 22 -10.49 -32.26 18.17
CA THR A 22 -9.31 -31.54 17.66
C THR A 22 -8.09 -32.45 17.56
N ALA A 23 -7.81 -33.28 18.58
CA ALA A 23 -6.68 -34.20 18.57
C ALA A 23 -6.80 -35.28 17.47
N THR A 24 -8.00 -35.80 17.22
CA THR A 24 -8.24 -36.80 16.15
C THR A 24 -8.05 -36.18 14.76
N MET A 25 -8.44 -34.91 14.57
CA MET A 25 -8.27 -34.20 13.31
C MET A 25 -6.80 -33.85 13.02
N THR A 26 -6.01 -33.46 14.03
CA THR A 26 -4.57 -33.17 13.86
C THR A 26 -3.77 -34.43 13.54
N VAL A 27 -4.08 -35.57 14.18
CA VAL A 27 -3.43 -36.85 13.89
C VAL A 27 -3.81 -37.37 12.50
N ALA A 28 -5.06 -37.20 12.07
CA ALA A 28 -5.48 -37.55 10.72
C ALA A 28 -4.79 -36.68 9.65
N MET A 29 -4.60 -35.37 9.91
CA MET A 29 -3.96 -34.46 8.95
C MET A 29 -2.45 -34.70 8.81
N MET A 30 -1.76 -35.06 9.90
CA MET A 30 -0.36 -35.49 9.84
C MET A 30 -0.17 -36.84 9.14
N ALA A 31 -1.11 -37.78 9.30
CA ALA A 31 -1.07 -39.06 8.59
C ALA A 31 -1.29 -38.90 7.07
N VAL A 32 -2.17 -37.98 6.65
CA VAL A 32 -2.39 -37.65 5.22
C VAL A 32 -1.17 -36.94 4.62
N ALA A 33 -0.54 -36.01 5.35
CA ALA A 33 0.69 -35.35 4.90
C ALA A 33 1.89 -36.32 4.80
N GLY A 34 2.00 -37.27 5.74
CA GLY A 34 3.01 -38.33 5.69
C GLY A 34 2.80 -39.33 4.55
N ALA A 35 1.55 -39.65 4.21
CA ALA A 35 1.21 -40.55 3.10
C ALA A 35 1.47 -39.91 1.72
N LEU A 36 1.33 -38.58 1.59
CA LEU A 36 1.66 -37.83 0.36
C LEU A 36 3.17 -37.75 0.08
N LEU A 37 4.01 -37.84 1.12
CA LEU A 37 5.47 -37.87 0.99
C LEU A 37 6.03 -39.26 0.61
N LEU A 38 5.20 -40.31 0.66
CA LEU A 38 5.57 -41.68 0.33
C LEU A 38 5.07 -42.13 -1.06
N ILE A 39 4.50 -41.22 -1.85
CA ILE A 39 4.11 -41.51 -3.24
C ILE A 39 5.38 -41.49 -4.11
N PRO A 40 5.78 -42.63 -4.71
CA PRO A 40 6.90 -42.63 -5.65
C PRO A 40 6.53 -41.80 -6.88
N GLU A 41 7.46 -40.98 -7.37
CA GLU A 41 7.24 -40.20 -8.59
C GLU A 41 6.88 -41.12 -9.77
N PRO A 42 5.79 -40.83 -10.52
CA PRO A 42 5.53 -41.54 -11.75
C PRO A 42 6.60 -41.14 -12.77
N VAL A 43 7.46 -42.09 -13.16
CA VAL A 43 8.30 -41.98 -14.34
C VAL A 43 7.40 -41.98 -15.56
N LEU A 44 7.00 -40.79 -16.00
CA LEU A 44 6.34 -40.59 -17.29
C LEU A 44 7.42 -40.57 -18.39
N PRO A 45 7.22 -41.28 -19.52
CA PRO A 45 8.12 -41.17 -20.65
C PRO A 45 8.10 -39.73 -21.19
N ALA A 46 9.28 -39.19 -21.46
CA ALA A 46 9.45 -37.86 -22.04
C ALA A 46 8.76 -37.80 -23.41
N LEU A 47 7.61 -37.12 -23.48
CA LEU A 47 7.04 -36.68 -24.75
C LEU A 47 7.90 -35.51 -25.25
N ALA A 48 8.44 -35.66 -26.46
CA ALA A 48 9.19 -34.61 -27.12
C ALA A 48 8.31 -33.34 -27.22
N GLY A 49 8.76 -32.28 -26.56
CA GLY A 49 8.13 -30.97 -26.66
C GLY A 49 8.20 -30.43 -28.09
N PRO A 50 7.23 -29.59 -28.51
CA PRO A 50 7.29 -28.92 -29.80
C PRO A 50 8.55 -28.02 -29.87
N PRO A 51 9.05 -27.73 -31.08
CA PRO A 51 10.28 -26.96 -31.26
C PRO A 51 10.18 -25.62 -30.51
N SER A 52 11.23 -25.33 -29.76
CA SER A 52 11.46 -24.10 -29.01
C SER A 52 11.14 -22.90 -29.91
N ALA A 53 10.09 -22.16 -29.58
CA ALA A 53 9.96 -20.80 -30.09
C ALA A 53 11.14 -20.01 -29.52
N ASP A 54 11.88 -19.33 -30.41
CA ASP A 54 13.08 -18.56 -30.08
C ASP A 54 12.89 -17.72 -28.81
N VAL A 55 13.51 -18.20 -27.72
CA VAL A 55 13.71 -17.40 -26.52
C VAL A 55 14.79 -16.39 -26.88
N ALA A 56 14.38 -15.16 -27.14
CA ALA A 56 15.31 -14.04 -27.25
C ALA A 56 16.25 -14.05 -26.02
N PRO A 57 17.56 -13.80 -26.21
CA PRO A 57 18.52 -13.91 -25.12
C PRO A 57 18.11 -13.02 -23.95
N GLN A 58 18.03 -13.65 -22.78
CA GLN A 58 17.82 -13.01 -21.49
C GLN A 58 18.98 -12.04 -21.28
N ALA A 59 18.75 -10.76 -21.58
CA ALA A 59 19.76 -9.72 -21.45
C ALA A 59 20.31 -9.74 -20.02
N ASP A 60 21.63 -9.77 -19.89
CA ASP A 60 22.35 -9.78 -18.63
C ASP A 60 21.75 -8.74 -17.68
N LEU A 61 21.10 -9.22 -16.61
CA LEU A 61 20.59 -8.40 -15.53
C LEU A 61 21.77 -7.60 -14.96
N ALA A 62 21.84 -6.29 -15.20
CA ALA A 62 22.65 -5.37 -14.37
C ALA A 62 22.43 -5.74 -12.89
N PRO A 63 23.41 -5.60 -11.97
CA PRO A 63 23.28 -6.12 -10.61
C PRO A 63 22.03 -5.54 -9.99
N ALA A 64 20.97 -6.35 -10.03
CA ALA A 64 19.64 -5.92 -9.73
C ALA A 64 19.59 -5.65 -8.24
N ASP A 65 18.66 -4.81 -7.79
CA ASP A 65 18.37 -4.68 -6.37
C ASP A 65 18.36 -6.09 -5.74
N PRO A 66 19.12 -6.34 -4.66
CA PRO A 66 19.29 -7.68 -4.10
C PRO A 66 17.97 -8.37 -3.73
N GLN A 67 16.86 -7.63 -3.61
CA GLN A 67 15.53 -8.17 -3.41
C GLN A 67 14.95 -8.91 -4.62
N ILE A 68 15.42 -8.65 -5.85
CA ILE A 68 14.80 -9.18 -7.07
C ILE A 68 14.87 -10.70 -7.15
N ALA A 69 16.03 -11.30 -6.86
CA ALA A 69 16.18 -12.76 -6.95
C ALA A 69 15.30 -13.51 -5.90
N PRO A 70 15.27 -13.10 -4.62
CA PRO A 70 14.32 -13.64 -3.65
C PRO A 70 12.85 -13.45 -4.05
N LEU A 71 12.46 -12.28 -4.56
CA LEU A 71 11.10 -12.02 -5.02
C LEU A 71 10.72 -12.92 -6.19
N HIS A 72 11.59 -13.03 -7.19
CA HIS A 72 11.36 -13.90 -8.34
C HIS A 72 11.11 -15.35 -7.89
N LYS A 73 11.96 -15.87 -7.00
CA LYS A 73 11.81 -17.22 -6.45
C LYS A 73 10.50 -17.42 -5.68
N LEU A 74 10.07 -16.41 -4.91
CA LEU A 74 8.77 -16.45 -4.22
C LEU A 74 7.62 -16.54 -5.24
N MET A 75 7.64 -15.68 -6.26
CA MET A 75 6.60 -15.60 -7.28
C MET A 75 6.54 -16.86 -8.16
N GLU A 76 7.67 -17.53 -8.42
CA GLU A 76 7.71 -18.78 -9.18
C GLU A 76 6.83 -19.89 -8.59
N SER A 77 6.57 -19.85 -7.28
CA SER A 77 5.68 -20.79 -6.60
C SER A 77 4.19 -20.58 -6.95
N TYR A 78 3.86 -19.42 -7.56
CA TYR A 78 2.52 -19.05 -8.03
C TYR A 78 2.39 -19.13 -9.57
N GLY A 79 3.51 -19.29 -10.28
CA GLY A 79 3.55 -19.55 -11.73
C GLY A 79 4.75 -18.88 -12.42
N PRO A 80 4.91 -19.05 -13.74
CA PRO A 80 5.98 -18.42 -14.49
C PRO A 80 5.97 -16.89 -14.35
N VAL A 81 7.13 -16.33 -14.04
CA VAL A 81 7.31 -14.89 -13.77
C VAL A 81 7.72 -14.18 -15.06
N VAL A 82 7.13 -13.01 -15.29
CA VAL A 82 7.50 -12.06 -16.33
C VAL A 82 8.21 -10.90 -15.66
N VAL A 83 9.37 -10.52 -16.19
CA VAL A 83 10.17 -9.39 -15.68
C VAL A 83 10.32 -8.36 -16.78
N ARG A 84 10.01 -7.10 -16.45
CA ARG A 84 10.22 -5.94 -17.32
C ARG A 84 11.14 -4.95 -16.62
N GLN A 85 12.29 -4.66 -17.21
CA GLN A 85 13.18 -3.61 -16.74
C GLN A 85 12.89 -2.29 -17.45
N VAL A 86 13.01 -1.18 -16.72
CA VAL A 86 12.87 0.19 -17.24
C VAL A 86 14.10 0.96 -16.80
N CYS A 87 14.94 1.35 -17.75
CA CYS A 87 16.12 2.16 -17.49
C CYS A 87 15.75 3.64 -17.65
N SER A 88 15.99 4.44 -16.62
CA SER A 88 15.85 5.89 -16.69
C SER A 88 16.99 6.52 -17.48
N GLU A 89 16.80 7.77 -17.90
CA GLU A 89 17.85 8.57 -18.54
C GLU A 89 19.12 8.71 -17.68
N ASP A 90 19.00 8.73 -16.34
CA ASP A 90 20.14 8.80 -15.41
C ASP A 90 20.76 7.42 -15.09
N GLY A 91 20.39 6.37 -15.84
CA GLY A 91 20.96 5.03 -15.75
C GLY A 91 20.47 4.20 -14.57
N ARG A 92 19.42 4.64 -13.85
CA ARG A 92 18.77 3.84 -12.81
C ARG A 92 17.85 2.82 -13.45
N VAL A 93 17.71 1.67 -12.80
CA VAL A 93 16.88 0.58 -13.31
C VAL A 93 15.73 0.33 -12.34
N SER A 94 14.51 0.54 -12.83
CA SER A 94 13.29 0.06 -12.19
C SER A 94 12.91 -1.30 -12.77
N VAL A 95 12.23 -2.12 -11.98
CA VAL A 95 11.83 -3.47 -12.37
C VAL A 95 10.35 -3.66 -12.08
N VAL A 96 9.62 -4.23 -13.02
CA VAL A 96 8.23 -4.67 -12.86
C VAL A 96 8.19 -6.18 -13.00
N LEU A 97 7.70 -6.87 -11.98
CA LEU A 97 7.50 -8.30 -11.96
C LEU A 97 5.99 -8.62 -11.96
N GLY A 98 5.62 -9.73 -12.57
CA GLY A 98 4.26 -10.25 -12.54
C GLY A 98 4.19 -11.60 -13.23
N HIS A 99 3.01 -12.00 -13.69
CA HIS A 99 2.83 -13.23 -14.48
C HIS A 99 2.23 -12.92 -15.84
N ALA A 100 2.20 -13.93 -16.72
CA ALA A 100 1.71 -13.79 -18.09
C ALA A 100 0.28 -13.20 -18.18
N ARG A 101 -0.59 -13.48 -17.20
CA ARG A 101 -1.96 -12.93 -17.14
C ARG A 101 -2.00 -11.45 -16.79
N GLN A 102 -1.00 -10.94 -16.08
CA GLN A 102 -0.85 -9.55 -15.65
C GLN A 102 -0.07 -8.71 -16.68
N ARG A 103 0.25 -9.25 -17.86
CA ARG A 103 1.04 -8.53 -18.88
C ARG A 103 0.52 -7.12 -19.21
N PRO A 104 -0.79 -6.87 -19.37
CA PRO A 104 -1.29 -5.51 -19.61
C PRO A 104 -0.91 -4.52 -18.49
N ASP A 105 -1.06 -4.95 -17.24
CA ASP A 105 -0.73 -4.13 -16.07
C ASP A 105 0.78 -3.92 -15.94
N ILE A 106 1.59 -4.94 -16.24
CA ILE A 106 3.06 -4.86 -16.26
C ILE A 106 3.52 -3.81 -17.27
N GLU A 107 3.00 -3.82 -18.50
CA GLU A 107 3.39 -2.85 -19.52
C GLU A 107 2.91 -1.43 -19.17
N GLN A 108 1.71 -1.28 -18.62
CA GLN A 108 1.20 0.01 -18.14
C GLN A 108 2.09 0.57 -17.04
N LEU A 109 2.41 -0.22 -16.01
CA LEU A 109 3.28 0.21 -14.91
C LEU A 109 4.71 0.49 -15.38
N ALA A 110 5.22 -0.28 -16.36
CA ALA A 110 6.52 -0.02 -16.95
C ALA A 110 6.56 1.33 -17.71
N GLY A 111 5.45 1.74 -18.33
CA GLY A 111 5.31 3.06 -18.93
C GLY A 111 5.20 4.20 -17.90
N GLU A 112 4.62 3.94 -16.73
CA GLU A 112 4.35 4.96 -15.71
C GLU A 112 5.47 5.12 -14.66
N VAL A 113 6.37 4.14 -14.52
CA VAL A 113 7.36 4.15 -13.42
C VAL A 113 8.33 5.34 -13.48
N GLU A 114 8.85 5.70 -14.65
CA GLU A 114 9.76 6.84 -14.78
C GLU A 114 9.05 8.20 -14.60
N PRO A 115 7.86 8.43 -15.22
CA PRO A 115 7.03 9.60 -14.90
C PRO A 115 6.70 9.70 -13.40
N ALA A 116 6.36 8.59 -12.74
CA ALA A 116 6.06 8.57 -11.31
C ALA A 116 7.30 8.91 -10.46
N VAL A 117 8.46 8.31 -10.74
CA VAL A 117 9.73 8.65 -10.07
C VAL A 117 10.05 10.14 -10.22
N THR A 118 9.84 10.70 -11.41
CA THR A 118 10.07 12.11 -11.69
C THR A 118 9.13 13.01 -10.89
N ALA A 119 7.83 12.70 -10.89
CA ALA A 119 6.81 13.46 -10.16
C ALA A 119 7.08 13.45 -8.64
N VAL A 120 7.31 12.27 -8.06
CA VAL A 120 7.60 12.11 -6.63
C VAL A 120 8.91 12.79 -6.25
N THR A 121 9.96 12.67 -7.07
CA THR A 121 11.24 13.36 -6.84
C THR A 121 11.10 14.88 -6.90
N GLY A 122 10.23 15.40 -7.77
CA GLY A 122 9.96 16.82 -7.89
C GLY A 122 9.34 17.43 -6.63
N LEU A 123 8.49 16.68 -5.92
CA LEU A 123 7.87 17.10 -4.67
C LEU A 123 8.77 16.80 -3.45
N TRP A 124 9.20 15.54 -3.29
CA TRP A 124 9.89 15.06 -2.10
C TRP A 124 11.38 15.44 -2.05
N GLY A 125 12.00 15.56 -3.23
CA GLY A 125 13.43 15.71 -3.40
C GLY A 125 14.14 14.40 -3.73
N ARG A 126 15.48 14.44 -3.79
CA ARG A 126 16.34 13.39 -4.36
C ARG A 126 16.88 12.37 -3.35
N GLY A 127 16.48 12.47 -2.08
CA GLY A 127 17.04 11.72 -0.94
C GLY A 127 16.64 10.24 -0.83
N TRP A 128 16.14 9.63 -1.91
CA TRP A 128 15.63 8.25 -1.95
C TRP A 128 16.17 7.52 -3.19
N ALA A 129 15.83 6.24 -3.36
CA ALA A 129 16.41 5.37 -4.39
C ALA A 129 16.20 5.87 -5.83
N ARG A 130 15.07 6.52 -6.11
CA ARG A 130 14.68 7.00 -7.45
C ARG A 130 14.70 5.89 -8.52
N ALA A 131 14.47 4.67 -8.05
CA ALA A 131 14.29 3.46 -8.80
C ALA A 131 13.26 2.64 -8.01
N ALA A 132 12.40 1.90 -8.70
CA ALA A 132 11.31 1.18 -8.06
C ALA A 132 11.31 -0.30 -8.43
N VAL A 133 10.98 -1.13 -7.45
CA VAL A 133 10.59 -2.52 -7.67
C VAL A 133 9.07 -2.57 -7.56
N LEU A 134 8.41 -2.91 -8.66
CA LEU A 134 6.97 -3.06 -8.75
C LEU A 134 6.64 -4.54 -8.94
N VAL A 135 5.62 -5.03 -8.25
CA VAL A 135 5.17 -6.42 -8.37
C VAL A 135 3.66 -6.44 -8.59
N VAL A 136 3.19 -7.19 -9.58
CA VAL A 136 1.75 -7.44 -9.78
C VAL A 136 1.45 -8.89 -9.41
N ALA A 137 0.75 -9.09 -8.31
CA ALA A 137 0.41 -10.42 -7.82
C ALA A 137 -0.51 -11.18 -8.80
N SER A 138 -0.44 -12.51 -8.81
CA SER A 138 -1.36 -13.39 -9.55
C SER A 138 -2.71 -13.56 -8.85
N GLY A 139 -2.77 -13.33 -7.53
CA GLY A 139 -3.98 -13.42 -6.73
C GLY A 139 -3.76 -13.02 -5.25
N PRO A 140 -4.82 -13.08 -4.41
CA PRO A 140 -4.75 -12.62 -3.02
C PRO A 140 -3.72 -13.35 -2.16
N ALA A 141 -3.52 -14.66 -2.38
CA ALA A 141 -2.56 -15.46 -1.63
C ALA A 141 -1.10 -15.03 -1.89
N GLU A 142 -0.79 -14.66 -3.14
CA GLU A 142 0.53 -14.15 -3.49
C GLU A 142 0.71 -12.71 -3.00
N PHE A 143 -0.32 -11.87 -3.13
CA PHE A 143 -0.31 -10.52 -2.60
C PHE A 143 0.06 -10.52 -1.11
N ALA A 144 -0.63 -11.35 -0.31
CA ALA A 144 -0.36 -11.49 1.12
C ALA A 144 1.09 -11.95 1.40
N ALA A 145 1.63 -12.88 0.60
CA ALA A 145 3.01 -13.35 0.73
C ALA A 145 4.03 -12.23 0.42
N LEU A 146 3.77 -11.44 -0.62
CA LEU A 146 4.62 -10.33 -1.07
C LEU A 146 4.61 -9.14 -0.11
N THR A 147 3.49 -8.89 0.58
CA THR A 147 3.32 -7.81 1.57
C THR A 147 3.65 -8.22 3.00
N HIS A 148 4.01 -9.48 3.23
CA HIS A 148 4.19 -10.08 4.57
C HIS A 148 2.95 -9.92 5.47
N THR A 149 1.76 -9.82 4.87
CA THR A 149 0.51 -9.68 5.64
C THR A 149 0.07 -11.03 6.18
N THR A 150 -0.11 -11.12 7.49
CA THR A 150 -0.71 -12.29 8.14
C THR A 150 -2.21 -12.08 8.31
N GLY A 151 -3.04 -12.92 7.70
CA GLY A 151 -4.50 -12.83 7.78
C GLY A 151 -5.17 -12.46 6.45
N ALA A 152 -6.46 -12.12 6.50
CA ALA A 152 -7.19 -11.70 5.31
C ALA A 152 -6.74 -10.30 4.87
N VAL A 153 -6.32 -10.17 3.62
CA VAL A 153 -6.09 -8.87 2.96
C VAL A 153 -7.44 -8.36 2.46
N SER A 154 -7.76 -7.10 2.74
CA SER A 154 -8.97 -6.46 2.21
C SER A 154 -8.93 -6.44 0.67
N ASP A 155 -10.02 -6.83 0.04
CA ASP A 155 -10.21 -6.78 -1.42
C ASP A 155 -10.24 -5.34 -1.97
N GLN A 156 -10.39 -4.35 -1.08
CA GLN A 156 -10.38 -2.94 -1.43
C GLN A 156 -8.97 -2.39 -1.69
N VAL A 157 -7.92 -3.04 -1.16
CA VAL A 157 -6.52 -2.60 -1.31
C VAL A 157 -6.04 -2.90 -2.73
N ALA A 158 -5.74 -1.85 -3.50
CA ALA A 158 -5.28 -2.00 -4.89
C ALA A 158 -3.77 -2.20 -4.97
N ALA A 159 -3.03 -1.59 -4.04
CA ALA A 159 -1.60 -1.73 -3.92
C ALA A 159 -1.15 -1.53 -2.48
N ALA A 160 0.10 -1.90 -2.19
CA ALA A 160 0.74 -1.62 -0.91
C ALA A 160 2.24 -1.42 -1.08
N SER A 161 2.77 -0.42 -0.40
CA SER A 161 4.20 -0.20 -0.24
C SER A 161 4.77 -1.07 0.87
N VAL A 162 5.85 -1.78 0.57
CA VAL A 162 6.53 -2.68 1.49
C VAL A 162 7.97 -2.21 1.67
N SER A 163 8.50 -2.40 2.87
CA SER A 163 9.91 -2.23 3.19
C SER A 163 10.29 -3.32 4.19
N ASP A 164 11.50 -3.86 4.06
CA ASP A 164 12.04 -4.76 5.07
C ASP A 164 12.33 -3.99 6.37
N PRO A 165 12.38 -4.66 7.53
CA PRO A 165 12.78 -4.03 8.79
C PRO A 165 14.19 -3.41 8.69
N PHE A 166 14.31 -2.16 9.13
CA PHE A 166 15.58 -1.44 9.18
C PHE A 166 15.69 -0.67 10.51
N PRO A 167 16.92 -0.42 11.02
CA PRO A 167 17.10 0.34 12.25
C PRO A 167 16.65 1.80 12.07
N ARG A 168 16.19 2.44 13.16
CA ARG A 168 15.84 3.87 13.14
C ARG A 168 17.03 4.72 12.69
N GLY A 169 16.78 5.66 11.79
CA GLY A 169 17.82 6.48 11.16
C GLY A 169 18.67 5.74 10.11
N GLY A 170 18.42 4.45 9.89
CA GLY A 170 18.99 3.67 8.80
C GLY A 170 18.32 3.96 7.46
N ARG A 171 18.87 3.39 6.39
CA ARG A 171 18.27 3.44 5.06
C ARG A 171 17.28 2.27 4.91
N PRO A 172 16.06 2.51 4.42
CA PRO A 172 15.14 1.44 4.05
C PRO A 172 15.75 0.48 3.02
N THR A 173 15.40 -0.80 3.12
CA THR A 173 15.84 -1.88 2.21
C THR A 173 14.64 -2.73 1.79
N GLY A 174 14.77 -3.49 0.70
CA GLY A 174 13.69 -4.37 0.22
C GLY A 174 12.40 -3.62 -0.15
N GLN A 175 12.55 -2.34 -0.54
CA GLN A 175 11.41 -1.49 -0.84
C GLN A 175 10.77 -1.90 -2.17
N ARG A 176 9.45 -2.10 -2.16
CA ARG A 176 8.68 -2.50 -3.34
C ARG A 176 7.23 -2.04 -3.23
N VAL A 177 6.59 -1.84 -4.37
CA VAL A 177 5.15 -1.62 -4.47
C VAL A 177 4.51 -2.89 -5.02
N VAL A 178 3.54 -3.44 -4.28
CA VAL A 178 2.82 -4.66 -4.66
C VAL A 178 1.42 -4.28 -5.08
N PHE A 179 1.03 -4.56 -6.32
CA PHE A 179 -0.33 -4.40 -6.86
C PHE A 179 -1.13 -5.69 -6.73
N ALA A 180 -2.41 -5.55 -6.40
CA ALA A 180 -3.37 -6.64 -6.42
C ALA A 180 -3.59 -7.15 -7.85
N ALA A 181 -3.96 -8.43 -7.96
CA ALA A 181 -4.07 -9.11 -9.25
C ALA A 181 -5.14 -8.54 -10.20
N ASP A 182 -6.11 -7.80 -9.65
CA ASP A 182 -7.17 -7.14 -10.38
C ASP A 182 -7.08 -5.61 -10.40
N ALA A 183 -5.97 -5.04 -9.89
CA ALA A 183 -5.78 -3.60 -9.77
C ALA A 183 -6.00 -2.88 -11.11
N GLY A 184 -5.37 -3.35 -12.19
CA GLY A 184 -5.52 -2.69 -13.50
C GLY A 184 -6.93 -2.75 -14.06
N ARG A 185 -7.65 -3.87 -13.85
CA ARG A 185 -9.05 -3.99 -14.26
C ARG A 185 -9.96 -3.06 -13.45
N ARG A 186 -9.71 -2.91 -12.15
CA ARG A 186 -10.52 -2.10 -11.23
C ARG A 186 -10.28 -0.61 -11.40
N LEU A 187 -9.03 -0.22 -11.60
CA LEU A 187 -8.58 1.19 -11.59
C LEU A 187 -8.46 1.80 -12.99
N GLY A 188 -8.22 0.97 -14.01
CA GLY A 188 -7.83 1.44 -15.34
C GLY A 188 -6.44 2.12 -15.37
N PRO A 189 -6.02 2.64 -16.53
CA PRO A 189 -4.68 3.21 -16.70
C PRO A 189 -4.39 4.43 -15.80
N ASP A 190 -5.32 5.38 -15.74
CA ASP A 190 -5.16 6.58 -14.90
C ASP A 190 -5.12 6.22 -13.41
N GLY A 191 -6.00 5.32 -12.96
CA GLY A 191 -6.00 4.90 -11.57
C GLY A 191 -4.74 4.11 -11.17
N LEU A 192 -4.18 3.29 -12.07
CA LEU A 192 -2.89 2.64 -11.86
C LEU A 192 -1.75 3.66 -11.73
N ARG A 193 -1.73 4.68 -12.60
CA ARG A 193 -0.75 5.77 -12.52
C ARG A 193 -0.84 6.51 -11.18
N ASP A 194 -2.06 6.89 -10.78
CA ASP A 194 -2.28 7.63 -9.54
C ASP A 194 -1.88 6.79 -8.32
N THR A 195 -2.29 5.52 -8.30
CA THR A 195 -1.92 4.55 -7.26
C THR A 195 -0.40 4.36 -7.20
N LEU A 196 0.27 4.24 -8.35
CA LEU A 196 1.72 4.12 -8.38
C LEU A 196 2.41 5.34 -7.76
N ARG A 197 1.96 6.55 -8.07
CA ARG A 197 2.51 7.78 -7.48
C ARG A 197 2.24 7.88 -5.98
N HIS A 198 1.04 7.49 -5.53
CA HIS A 198 0.69 7.39 -4.12
C HIS A 198 1.68 6.46 -3.41
N GLU A 199 1.80 5.21 -3.85
CA GLU A 199 2.65 4.20 -3.20
C GLU A 199 4.13 4.58 -3.26
N LEU A 200 4.59 5.11 -4.39
CA LEU A 200 5.97 5.54 -4.54
C LEU A 200 6.31 6.73 -3.62
N THR A 201 5.32 7.53 -3.21
CA THR A 201 5.48 8.56 -2.20
C THR A 201 5.80 7.95 -0.83
N HIS A 202 5.11 6.87 -0.44
CA HIS A 202 5.44 6.12 0.78
C HIS A 202 6.85 5.52 0.70
N VAL A 203 7.24 4.97 -0.45
CA VAL A 203 8.61 4.47 -0.68
C VAL A 203 9.64 5.60 -0.49
N ALA A 204 9.41 6.77 -1.08
CA ALA A 204 10.31 7.90 -1.00
C ALA A 204 10.43 8.47 0.42
N ALA A 205 9.31 8.49 1.16
CA ALA A 205 9.24 9.03 2.51
C ALA A 205 9.68 8.05 3.61
N ARG A 206 9.73 6.74 3.33
CA ARG A 206 9.87 5.69 4.36
C ARG A 206 11.02 5.89 5.36
N ALA A 207 12.14 6.48 4.93
CA ALA A 207 13.30 6.71 5.80
C ALA A 207 13.01 7.66 6.98
N VAL A 208 12.03 8.56 6.85
CA VAL A 208 11.66 9.51 7.92
C VAL A 208 10.34 9.16 8.61
N THR A 209 9.56 8.26 8.01
CA THR A 209 8.22 7.91 8.50
C THR A 209 8.28 6.85 9.59
N VAL A 210 7.71 7.18 10.74
CA VAL A 210 7.56 6.29 11.90
C VAL A 210 6.09 5.94 12.07
N ASP A 211 5.84 4.65 12.31
CA ASP A 211 4.50 4.10 12.46
C ASP A 211 3.72 4.82 13.58
N GLY A 212 2.43 5.05 13.35
CA GLY A 212 1.54 5.78 14.25
C GLY A 212 1.51 7.29 14.05
N ALA A 213 2.26 7.84 13.07
CA ALA A 213 2.08 9.24 12.66
C ALA A 213 0.67 9.52 12.08
N PRO A 214 0.17 10.77 12.19
CA PRO A 214 -1.20 11.09 11.80
C PRO A 214 -1.52 10.74 10.33
N GLN A 215 -2.60 10.01 10.11
CA GLN A 215 -2.99 9.49 8.79
C GLN A 215 -3.32 10.60 7.79
N TRP A 216 -3.92 11.71 8.24
CA TRP A 216 -4.18 12.86 7.35
C TRP A 216 -2.91 13.47 6.76
N VAL A 217 -1.75 13.28 7.42
CA VAL A 217 -0.43 13.64 6.87
C VAL A 217 0.09 12.54 5.98
N LEU A 218 0.12 11.29 6.46
CA LEU A 218 0.74 10.19 5.72
C LEU A 218 -0.01 9.91 4.42
N GLU A 219 -1.31 9.62 4.51
CA GLU A 219 -2.16 9.31 3.37
C GLU A 219 -2.51 10.57 2.59
N GLY A 220 -2.84 11.67 3.28
CA GLY A 220 -3.21 12.91 2.61
C GLY A 220 -2.09 13.52 1.76
N PHE A 221 -0.82 13.39 2.19
CA PHE A 221 0.33 13.82 1.40
C PHE A 221 0.56 12.90 0.19
N ALA A 222 0.39 11.58 0.34
CA ALA A 222 0.48 10.62 -0.75
C ALA A 222 -0.62 10.86 -1.80
N GLU A 223 -1.86 11.12 -1.38
CA GLU A 223 -2.97 11.53 -2.26
C GLU A 223 -2.69 12.85 -2.98
N TYR A 224 -2.16 13.85 -2.26
CA TYR A 224 -1.74 15.10 -2.88
C TYR A 224 -0.67 14.86 -3.96
N ALA A 225 0.35 14.05 -3.64
CA ALA A 225 1.43 13.72 -4.55
C ALA A 225 0.94 12.94 -5.80
N ALA A 226 -0.04 12.05 -5.63
CA ALA A 226 -0.63 11.27 -6.71
C ALA A 226 -1.22 12.16 -7.81
N HIS A 227 -1.98 13.18 -7.41
CA HIS A 227 -2.72 14.07 -8.31
C HIS A 227 -1.98 15.38 -8.63
N ARG A 228 -0.77 15.57 -8.12
CA ARG A 228 0.02 16.79 -8.32
C ARG A 228 0.33 17.01 -9.79
N GLY A 229 0.01 18.21 -10.29
CA GLY A 229 0.26 18.62 -11.68
C GLY A 229 -0.81 18.14 -12.68
N GLU A 230 -1.83 17.42 -12.20
CA GLU A 230 -2.97 17.02 -13.04
C GLU A 230 -4.02 18.12 -13.12
N GLN A 231 -4.68 18.21 -14.27
CA GLN A 231 -5.78 19.16 -14.49
C GLN A 231 -7.12 18.55 -14.07
N ARG A 232 -7.23 18.16 -12.80
CA ARG A 232 -8.47 17.64 -12.20
C ARG A 232 -9.13 18.68 -11.30
N SER A 233 -10.43 18.82 -11.44
CA SER A 233 -11.23 19.72 -10.60
C SER A 233 -11.38 19.18 -9.18
N PHE A 234 -11.70 20.06 -8.23
CA PHE A 234 -12.03 19.67 -6.86
C PHE A 234 -13.16 18.62 -6.81
N ALA A 235 -14.14 18.72 -7.70
CA ALA A 235 -15.25 17.76 -7.80
C ALA A 235 -14.82 16.35 -8.25
N GLN A 236 -13.72 16.25 -9.01
CA GLN A 236 -13.17 14.96 -9.45
C GLN A 236 -12.30 14.31 -8.37
N LEU A 237 -11.60 15.11 -7.56
CA LEU A 237 -10.68 14.61 -6.54
C LEU A 237 -11.34 14.40 -5.17
N ALA A 238 -12.36 15.19 -4.86
CA ALA A 238 -13.05 15.14 -3.56
C ALA A 238 -14.57 15.27 -3.70
N PRO A 239 -15.23 14.35 -4.42
CA PRO A 239 -16.68 14.41 -4.67
C PRO A 239 -17.51 14.33 -3.38
N SER A 240 -17.10 13.51 -2.41
CA SER A 240 -17.82 13.30 -1.15
C SER A 240 -17.68 14.52 -0.24
N LEU A 241 -16.48 15.09 -0.16
CA LEU A 241 -16.21 16.33 0.57
C LEU A 241 -16.93 17.52 -0.06
N LEU A 242 -17.00 17.59 -1.39
CA LEU A 242 -17.78 18.60 -2.09
C LEU A 242 -19.27 18.50 -1.74
N ALA A 243 -19.82 17.28 -1.74
CA ALA A 243 -21.21 17.03 -1.37
C ALA A 243 -21.49 17.45 0.09
N ALA A 244 -20.61 17.07 1.02
CA ALA A 244 -20.70 17.47 2.42
C ALA A 244 -20.61 19.00 2.59
N ALA A 245 -19.68 19.66 1.91
CA ALA A 245 -19.52 21.10 1.95
C ALA A 245 -20.77 21.85 1.44
N ARG A 246 -21.37 21.38 0.34
CA ARG A 246 -22.64 21.92 -0.19
C ARG A 246 -23.82 21.73 0.75
N ALA A 247 -23.81 20.65 1.54
CA ALA A 247 -24.78 20.41 2.59
C ALA A 247 -24.50 21.21 3.89
N GLY A 248 -23.46 22.07 3.91
CA GLY A 248 -23.05 22.83 5.09
C GLY A 248 -22.29 22.00 6.15
N GLN A 249 -21.92 20.77 5.82
CA GLN A 249 -21.24 19.81 6.70
C GLN A 249 -19.71 19.93 6.54
N LEU A 250 -19.15 21.08 6.87
CA LEU A 250 -17.70 21.30 6.81
C LEU A 250 -16.99 20.67 8.02
N PRO A 251 -15.81 20.05 7.83
CA PRO A 251 -15.06 19.40 8.91
C PRO A 251 -14.71 20.37 10.03
N ALA A 252 -15.02 20.02 11.29
CA ALA A 252 -14.73 20.85 12.46
C ALA A 252 -13.29 20.70 12.97
N GLU A 253 -12.64 19.59 12.62
CA GLU A 253 -11.32 19.18 13.07
C GLU A 253 -10.58 18.49 11.91
N LEU A 254 -9.28 18.25 12.08
CA LEU A 254 -8.51 17.41 11.16
C LEU A 254 -9.03 15.95 11.25
N PRO A 255 -9.00 15.17 10.15
CA PRO A 255 -9.44 13.79 10.17
C PRO A 255 -8.65 12.95 11.19
N SER A 256 -9.36 12.20 12.03
CA SER A 256 -8.73 11.28 12.98
C SER A 256 -8.24 10.01 12.29
N ASP A 257 -7.23 9.36 12.85
CA ASP A 257 -6.66 8.14 12.27
C ASP A 257 -7.70 7.01 12.10
N ALA A 258 -8.67 6.93 13.02
CA ALA A 258 -9.76 5.96 12.95
C ALA A 258 -10.68 6.16 11.74
N ALA A 259 -10.77 7.38 11.19
CA ALA A 259 -11.61 7.67 10.03
C ALA A 259 -11.08 7.03 8.74
N PHE A 260 -9.78 6.74 8.65
CA PHE A 260 -9.14 6.10 7.49
C PHE A 260 -9.35 4.58 7.44
N VAL A 261 -9.84 3.98 8.54
CA VAL A 261 -10.07 2.54 8.62
C VAL A 261 -11.53 2.24 8.24
N PRO A 262 -11.79 1.41 7.20
CA PRO A 262 -13.14 1.00 6.85
C PRO A 262 -13.81 0.25 8.01
N GLY A 263 -15.00 0.69 8.41
CA GLY A 263 -15.74 0.09 9.51
C GLY A 263 -17.13 0.68 9.70
N PRO A 264 -17.97 0.10 10.58
CA PRO A 264 -19.29 0.63 10.86
C PRO A 264 -19.23 2.08 11.37
N GLY A 265 -19.88 3.00 10.65
CA GLY A 265 -19.93 4.42 11.02
C GLY A 265 -18.70 5.24 10.61
N THR A 266 -17.73 4.67 9.89
CA THR A 266 -16.65 5.43 9.25
C THR A 266 -16.92 5.61 7.76
N ASP A 267 -16.45 6.73 7.22
CA ASP A 267 -16.41 6.99 5.79
C ASP A 267 -14.95 7.20 5.39
N ALA A 268 -14.26 6.09 5.12
CA ALA A 268 -12.84 6.12 4.77
C ALA A 268 -12.60 6.95 3.51
N ALA A 269 -13.47 6.84 2.49
CA ALA A 269 -13.35 7.63 1.27
C ALA A 269 -13.36 9.14 1.58
N LEU A 270 -14.32 9.59 2.40
CA LEU A 270 -14.36 10.99 2.84
C LEU A 270 -13.12 11.37 3.66
N ALA A 271 -12.57 10.47 4.49
CA ALA A 271 -11.35 10.74 5.25
C ALA A 271 -10.12 10.93 4.35
N TYR A 272 -9.95 10.10 3.31
CA TYR A 272 -8.90 10.27 2.30
C TYR A 272 -9.10 11.58 1.52
N GLU A 273 -10.31 11.91 1.10
CA GLU A 273 -10.62 13.18 0.43
C GLU A 273 -10.33 14.40 1.33
N GLN A 274 -10.65 14.32 2.61
CA GLN A 274 -10.30 15.34 3.59
C GLN A 274 -8.78 15.45 3.77
N GLY A 275 -8.09 14.33 3.93
CA GLY A 275 -6.62 14.26 4.02
C GLY A 275 -5.96 14.92 2.81
N TRP A 276 -6.35 14.53 1.60
CA TRP A 276 -5.93 15.18 0.36
C TRP A 276 -6.17 16.70 0.42
N SER A 277 -7.38 17.12 0.79
CA SER A 277 -7.75 18.54 0.74
C SER A 277 -6.98 19.41 1.74
N VAL A 278 -6.62 18.88 2.92
CA VAL A 278 -5.76 19.61 3.88
C VAL A 278 -4.37 19.82 3.27
N ASN A 279 -3.78 18.78 2.69
CA ASN A 279 -2.46 18.86 2.08
C ASN A 279 -2.47 19.76 0.82
N ALA A 280 -3.53 19.67 0.00
CA ALA A 280 -3.74 20.55 -1.15
C ALA A 280 -3.91 22.01 -0.73
N PHE A 281 -4.66 22.29 0.35
CA PHE A 281 -4.77 23.63 0.92
C PHE A 281 -3.41 24.17 1.41
N VAL A 282 -2.63 23.34 2.12
CA VAL A 282 -1.30 23.74 2.60
C VAL A 282 -0.38 24.07 1.43
N ALA A 283 -0.37 23.24 0.38
CA ALA A 283 0.40 23.52 -0.83
C ALA A 283 -0.08 24.80 -1.54
N ASP A 284 -1.39 25.01 -1.68
CA ASP A 284 -1.97 26.20 -2.33
C ASP A 284 -1.63 27.49 -1.56
N ARG A 285 -1.68 27.47 -0.23
CA ARG A 285 -1.52 28.66 0.61
C ARG A 285 -0.09 28.95 1.05
N PHE A 286 0.68 27.92 1.33
CA PHE A 286 2.03 28.02 1.92
C PHE A 286 3.13 27.48 0.99
N GLY A 287 2.76 26.82 -0.11
CA GLY A 287 3.69 26.21 -1.05
C GLY A 287 4.10 24.79 -0.67
N GLU A 288 4.52 24.03 -1.68
CA GLU A 288 5.00 22.65 -1.53
C GLU A 288 6.18 22.49 -0.55
N PRO A 289 7.16 23.42 -0.46
CA PRO A 289 8.23 23.29 0.53
C PRO A 289 7.71 23.28 1.98
N ALA A 290 6.70 24.10 2.29
CA ALA A 290 6.08 24.12 3.61
C ALA A 290 5.27 22.85 3.88
N LEU A 291 4.59 22.31 2.86
CA LEU A 291 3.90 21.03 2.94
C LEU A 291 4.88 19.88 3.26
N VAL A 292 6.03 19.82 2.57
CA VAL A 292 7.05 18.80 2.82
C VAL A 292 7.68 18.95 4.21
N ASP A 293 7.90 20.19 4.69
CA ASP A 293 8.38 20.43 6.05
C ASP A 293 7.36 19.96 7.10
N LEU A 294 6.07 20.27 6.90
CA LEU A 294 4.98 19.80 7.74
C LEU A 294 4.95 18.26 7.81
N TYR A 295 5.04 17.59 6.65
CA TYR A 295 5.12 16.12 6.61
C TYR A 295 6.28 15.60 7.47
N ARG A 296 7.49 16.13 7.27
CA ARG A 296 8.68 15.67 8.00
C ARG A 296 8.59 15.86 9.51
N ARG A 297 7.90 16.91 9.97
CA ARG A 297 7.67 17.19 11.40
C ARG A 297 6.65 16.26 12.04
N LEU A 298 5.65 15.81 11.27
CA LEU A 298 4.56 14.98 11.80
C LEU A 298 4.76 13.49 11.53
N ALA A 299 5.61 13.10 10.59
CA ALA A 299 5.93 11.71 10.26
C ALA A 299 6.80 11.00 11.32
N THR A 300 6.95 11.56 12.53
CA THR A 300 7.87 11.07 13.57
C THR A 300 7.22 10.12 14.60
N GLY A 301 5.98 9.68 14.33
CA GLY A 301 5.22 8.75 15.16
C GLY A 301 3.97 9.41 15.76
N PRO A 302 3.32 8.79 16.76
CA PRO A 302 2.10 9.32 17.38
C PRO A 302 2.24 10.77 17.82
N ALA A 303 1.27 11.60 17.44
CA ALA A 303 1.22 13.01 17.77
C ALA A 303 -0.13 13.34 18.42
N ASP A 304 -0.08 13.92 19.62
CA ASP A 304 -1.26 14.51 20.25
C ASP A 304 -1.54 15.92 19.68
N ALA A 305 -2.62 16.55 20.14
CA ALA A 305 -3.01 17.87 19.67
C ALA A 305 -1.94 18.96 19.90
N ALA A 306 -1.15 18.86 20.97
CA ALA A 306 -0.09 19.83 21.26
C ALA A 306 1.12 19.64 20.34
N ALA A 307 1.49 18.39 20.07
CA ALA A 307 2.52 18.05 19.09
C ALA A 307 2.11 18.51 17.68
N VAL A 308 0.84 18.30 17.31
CA VAL A 308 0.29 18.77 16.03
C VAL A 308 0.35 20.30 15.94
N ASP A 309 -0.13 21.03 16.94
CA ASP A 309 -0.08 22.50 16.96
C ASP A 309 1.37 23.02 16.87
N SER A 310 2.30 22.40 17.60
CA SER A 310 3.72 22.75 17.54
C SER A 310 4.31 22.56 16.13
N ALA A 311 4.03 21.43 15.48
CA ALA A 311 4.51 21.15 14.14
C ALA A 311 3.90 22.10 13.10
N VAL A 312 2.60 22.39 13.19
CA VAL A 312 1.90 23.33 12.32
C VAL A 312 2.46 24.74 12.47
N ARG A 313 2.71 25.21 13.71
CA ARG A 313 3.34 26.52 13.95
C ARG A 313 4.72 26.61 13.34
N ALA A 314 5.52 25.56 13.52
CA ALA A 314 6.89 25.55 13.04
C ALA A 314 6.98 25.49 11.51
N ALA A 315 6.08 24.78 10.83
CA ALA A 315 6.08 24.66 9.37
C ALA A 315 5.36 25.84 8.67
N LEU A 316 4.23 26.29 9.22
CA LEU A 316 3.29 27.19 8.52
C LEU A 316 3.17 28.57 9.17
N GLY A 317 3.71 28.76 10.37
CA GLY A 317 3.61 30.03 11.12
C GLY A 317 2.23 30.33 11.71
N ILE A 318 1.29 29.38 11.68
CA ILE A 318 -0.08 29.51 12.24
C ILE A 318 -0.38 28.38 13.24
N GLY A 319 -1.42 28.53 14.07
CA GLY A 319 -1.86 27.45 14.95
C GLY A 319 -2.67 26.37 14.23
N ALA A 320 -2.81 25.19 14.84
CA ALA A 320 -3.63 24.11 14.28
C ALA A 320 -5.12 24.51 14.16
N SER A 321 -5.64 25.28 15.11
CA SER A 321 -7.02 25.81 15.03
C SER A 321 -7.21 26.76 13.84
N ASP A 322 -6.22 27.62 13.57
CA ASP A 322 -6.25 28.53 12.41
C ASP A 322 -6.12 27.75 11.10
N LEU A 323 -5.31 26.68 11.08
CA LEU A 323 -5.19 25.79 9.92
C LEU A 323 -6.56 25.22 9.55
N VAL A 324 -7.30 24.68 10.52
CA VAL A 324 -8.65 24.13 10.31
C VAL A 324 -9.63 25.22 9.85
N ALA A 325 -9.60 26.40 10.46
CA ALA A 325 -10.47 27.50 10.08
C ALA A 325 -10.25 27.94 8.62
N HIS A 326 -8.99 28.19 8.24
CA HIS A 326 -8.66 28.60 6.87
C HIS A 326 -8.90 27.50 5.84
N TRP A 327 -8.65 26.23 6.19
CA TRP A 327 -8.95 25.09 5.34
C TRP A 327 -10.46 24.97 5.06
N ARG A 328 -11.31 25.17 6.07
CA ARG A 328 -12.78 25.18 5.90
C ARG A 328 -13.23 26.27 4.93
N ASP A 329 -12.64 27.46 5.02
CA ASP A 329 -12.94 28.57 4.11
C ASP A 329 -12.47 28.25 2.68
N TRP A 330 -11.31 27.61 2.54
CA TRP A 330 -10.76 27.15 1.26
C TRP A 330 -11.63 26.10 0.58
N ILE A 331 -12.20 25.15 1.34
CA ILE A 331 -13.19 24.18 0.84
C ILE A 331 -14.46 24.93 0.43
N ARG A 332 -14.97 25.83 1.27
CA ARG A 332 -16.22 26.57 0.99
C ARG A 332 -16.12 27.36 -0.31
N ALA A 333 -14.97 27.98 -0.59
CA ALA A 333 -14.73 28.72 -1.83
C ALA A 333 -14.78 27.82 -3.09
N ARG A 334 -14.51 26.51 -2.95
CA ARG A 334 -14.56 25.52 -4.03
C ARG A 334 -15.89 24.79 -4.13
N ALA A 335 -16.75 24.94 -3.13
CA ALA A 335 -18.08 24.33 -3.08
C ALA A 335 -19.20 25.21 -3.66
N GLN A 336 -18.91 26.50 -3.88
CA GLN A 336 -19.77 27.48 -4.56
C GLN A 336 -19.85 27.18 -6.06
#